data_AF-A0AA38HCL7-F1
#
_entry.id   AF-A0AA38HCL7-F1
#
_cell.length_a   1.000
_cell.length_b   1.000
_cell.length_c   1.000
_cell.angle_alpha   90.00
_cell.angle_beta   90.00
_cell.angle_gamma   90.00
#
_symmetry.space_group_name_H-M   'P 1'
#
loop_
_entity.id
_entity.type
_entity.pdbx_description
1 polymer ?
#
loop_
_entity_poly.entity_id
_entity_poly.type
_entity_poly.pdbx_seq_one_letter_code
_entity_poly.pdbx_strand_id
1 'polypeptide(L)'
;MTFDAFEARLHFLKLLRQLNASQPSIQKVVSYAIKYGSRCGEDLWECITEECGKGSLNTRINILYFIDSLLEACQPLSLADAPYLGLVGRDLGDIVERVIPETREGVLNLKSTKQKVLDSWRLRRLVDPQIVDDVLKKLEARRQHPPSDKKRSHEETFSHADILRRMEEDRERHKRLRERIWILPIPSLSAASPKSHPSRPSTGTGTGTMAFSFQSPASTSPATPASPSARRKTAGVSERNMPPPPVPAVSAAKEGDGTHVNGVVVPHPTALEVEFDAMWEAEGELDEDDLGIMREQARIARMQSEVK
;
A
#
# COMPACT_ATOMS: atom_id res chain seq x y z
N MET A 1 -3.95 5.12 33.51
CA MET A 1 -2.67 4.39 33.56
C MET A 1 -1.58 5.38 33.19
N THR A 2 -0.61 5.58 34.07
CA THR A 2 0.59 6.38 33.81
C THR A 2 1.40 5.69 32.71
N PHE A 3 1.89 6.46 31.74
CA PHE A 3 2.73 5.93 30.67
C PHE A 3 4.10 5.54 31.24
N ASP A 4 4.56 4.31 30.99
CA ASP A 4 5.91 3.85 31.30
C ASP A 4 6.68 3.61 29.98
N ALA A 5 7.75 4.40 29.79
CA ALA A 5 8.61 4.32 28.62
C ALA A 5 9.41 3.01 28.59
N PHE A 6 9.79 2.46 29.75
CA PHE A 6 10.57 1.22 29.80
C PHE A 6 9.73 0.00 29.40
N GLU A 7 8.51 -0.11 29.95
CA GLU A 7 7.55 -1.13 29.53
C GLU A 7 7.25 -1.01 28.03
N ALA A 8 7.08 0.21 27.52
CA ALA A 8 6.82 0.44 26.10
C ALA A 8 7.96 -0.08 25.21
N ARG A 9 9.22 0.22 25.59
CA ARG A 9 10.42 -0.29 24.92
C ARG A 9 10.48 -1.82 24.94
N LEU A 10 10.29 -2.44 26.10
CA LEU A 10 10.39 -3.89 26.24
C LEU A 10 9.32 -4.61 25.41
N HIS A 11 8.09 -4.08 25.42
CA HIS A 11 7.01 -4.61 24.61
C HIS A 11 7.29 -4.44 23.10
N PHE A 12 7.82 -3.29 22.69
CA PHE A 12 8.16 -3.04 21.30
C PHE A 12 9.27 -3.96 20.78
N LEU A 13 10.33 -4.18 21.57
CA LEU A 13 11.38 -5.15 21.22
C LEU A 13 10.84 -6.57 21.04
N LYS A 14 9.88 -6.98 21.88
CA LYS A 14 9.20 -8.27 21.71
C LYS A 14 8.45 -8.36 20.38
N LEU A 15 7.80 -7.28 19.95
CA LEU A 15 7.12 -7.22 18.66
C LEU A 15 8.13 -7.28 17.50
N LEU A 16 9.23 -6.52 17.57
CA LEU A 16 10.29 -6.53 16.55
C LEU A 16 10.94 -7.91 16.39
N ARG A 17 11.19 -8.63 17.49
CA ARG A 17 11.77 -9.99 17.45
C ARG A 17 10.84 -11.04 16.84
N GLN A 18 9.53 -10.78 16.86
CA GLN A 18 8.51 -11.65 16.26
C GLN A 18 8.08 -11.17 14.85
N LEU A 19 8.71 -10.10 14.34
CA LEU A 19 8.40 -9.54 13.04
C LEU A 19 8.74 -10.54 11.93
N ASN A 20 7.79 -10.74 11.04
CA ASN A 20 7.92 -11.59 9.87
C ASN A 20 7.30 -10.88 8.65
N ALA A 21 7.37 -11.52 7.48
CA ALA A 21 6.89 -10.91 6.25
C ALA A 21 5.38 -10.64 6.22
N SER A 22 4.57 -11.22 7.12
CA SER A 22 3.11 -11.14 7.08
C SER A 22 2.56 -9.73 7.38
N GLN A 23 1.46 -9.38 6.73
CA GLN A 23 0.80 -8.07 6.82
C GLN A 23 0.29 -7.82 8.24
N PRO A 24 -0.36 -8.79 8.93
CA PRO A 24 -0.78 -8.58 10.31
C PRO A 24 0.39 -8.36 11.26
N SER A 25 1.52 -9.06 11.05
CA SER A 25 2.74 -8.87 11.85
C SER A 25 3.28 -7.45 11.68
N ILE A 26 3.48 -7.01 10.43
CA ILE A 26 3.96 -5.66 10.12
C ILE A 26 3.01 -4.58 10.69
N GLN A 27 1.71 -4.68 10.41
CA GLN A 27 0.74 -3.68 10.83
C GLN A 27 0.61 -3.57 12.34
N LYS A 28 0.77 -4.68 13.07
CA LYS A 28 0.81 -4.67 14.54
C LYS A 28 1.96 -3.82 15.06
N VAL A 29 3.16 -3.94 14.46
CA VAL A 29 4.33 -3.14 14.86
C VAL A 29 4.17 -1.67 14.45
N VAL A 30 3.68 -1.40 13.24
CA VAL A 30 3.39 -0.04 12.75
C VAL A 30 2.39 0.67 13.67
N SER A 31 1.29 0.01 14.02
CA SER A 31 0.25 0.57 14.88
C SER A 31 0.81 0.91 16.27
N TYR A 32 1.72 0.08 16.79
CA TYR A 32 2.40 0.34 18.05
C TYR A 32 3.32 1.56 17.95
N ALA A 33 4.15 1.62 16.90
CA ALA A 33 5.10 2.71 16.68
C ALA A 33 4.38 4.06 16.52
N ILE A 34 3.26 4.12 15.80
CA ILE A 34 2.46 5.34 15.64
C ILE A 34 1.79 5.73 16.97
N LYS A 35 1.20 4.77 17.68
CA LYS A 35 0.48 5.02 18.94
C LYS A 35 1.36 5.68 20.00
N TYR A 36 2.65 5.32 20.07
CA TYR A 36 3.59 5.81 21.06
C TYR A 36 4.63 6.79 20.50
N GLY A 37 4.53 7.14 19.20
CA GLY A 37 5.48 8.00 18.50
C GLY A 37 5.65 9.38 19.13
N SER A 38 4.55 10.03 19.52
CA SER A 38 4.57 11.35 20.18
C SER A 38 5.23 11.37 21.56
N ARG A 39 5.38 10.20 22.21
CA ARG A 39 5.90 10.09 23.58
C ARG A 39 7.34 9.61 23.62
N CYS A 40 7.64 8.56 22.85
CA CYS A 40 8.94 7.89 22.87
C CYS A 40 9.39 7.46 21.47
N GLY A 41 9.01 8.18 20.41
CA GLY A 41 9.36 7.83 19.02
C GLY A 41 10.86 7.67 18.78
N GLU A 42 11.69 8.52 19.41
CA GLU A 42 13.16 8.42 19.36
C GLU A 42 13.67 7.11 19.99
N ASP A 43 13.22 6.76 21.20
CA ASP A 43 13.60 5.50 21.86
C ASP A 43 13.14 4.27 21.05
N LEU A 44 11.96 4.34 20.45
CA LEU A 44 11.44 3.29 19.57
C LEU A 44 12.31 3.18 18.31
N TRP A 45 12.78 4.29 17.77
CA TRP A 45 13.70 4.31 16.64
C TRP A 45 15.06 3.68 16.96
N GLU A 46 15.61 3.96 18.15
CA GLU A 46 16.81 3.27 18.64
C GLU A 46 16.59 1.76 18.70
N CYS A 47 15.42 1.30 19.15
CA CYS A 47 15.10 -0.13 19.17
C CYS A 47 15.07 -0.74 17.75
N ILE A 48 14.56 0.00 16.75
CA ILE A 48 14.51 -0.45 15.36
C ILE A 48 15.93 -0.62 14.80
N THR A 49 16.78 0.39 14.98
CA THR A 49 18.15 0.38 14.45
C THR A 49 19.03 -0.63 15.20
N GLU A 50 18.84 -0.80 16.51
CA GLU A 50 19.51 -1.80 17.34
C GLU A 50 19.17 -3.24 16.88
N GLU A 51 17.89 -3.56 16.73
CA GLU A 51 17.44 -4.88 16.26
C GLU A 51 17.84 -5.12 14.79
N CYS A 52 17.91 -4.08 13.95
CA CYS A 52 18.46 -4.16 12.60
C CYS A 52 19.97 -4.50 12.62
N GLY A 53 20.72 -4.02 13.60
CA GLY A 53 22.13 -4.38 13.77
C GLY A 53 22.37 -5.81 14.25
N LYS A 54 21.53 -6.28 15.19
CA LYS A 54 21.72 -7.59 15.87
C LYS A 54 21.04 -8.76 15.15
N GLY A 55 20.00 -8.49 14.37
CA GLY A 55 19.18 -9.52 13.74
C GLY A 55 19.88 -10.28 12.60
N SER A 56 19.34 -11.44 12.26
CA SER A 56 19.70 -12.21 11.06
C SER A 56 19.41 -11.43 9.78
N LEU A 57 20.05 -11.78 8.65
CA LEU A 57 19.80 -11.13 7.35
C LEU A 57 18.31 -11.09 6.99
N ASN A 58 17.57 -12.12 7.39
CA ASN A 58 16.13 -12.22 7.21
C ASN A 58 15.34 -11.25 8.11
N THR A 59 15.72 -11.14 9.38
CA THR A 59 15.17 -10.15 10.31
C THR A 59 15.41 -8.72 9.81
N ARG A 60 16.60 -8.44 9.28
CA ARG A 60 16.96 -7.11 8.75
C ARG A 60 16.06 -6.69 7.58
N ILE A 61 15.81 -7.60 6.64
CA ILE A 61 14.89 -7.29 5.54
C ILE A 61 13.44 -7.15 6.04
N ASN A 62 13.01 -7.94 7.02
CA ASN A 62 11.69 -7.76 7.66
C ASN A 62 11.55 -6.37 8.27
N ILE A 63 12.57 -5.89 8.99
CA ILE A 63 12.60 -4.55 9.56
C ILE A 63 12.50 -3.50 8.45
N LEU A 64 13.22 -3.66 7.33
CA LEU A 64 13.13 -2.72 6.22
C LEU A 64 11.71 -2.62 5.64
N TYR A 65 11.02 -3.74 5.44
CA TYR A 65 9.62 -3.74 4.98
C TYR A 65 8.65 -3.17 6.03
N PHE A 66 8.94 -3.36 7.31
CA PHE A 66 8.22 -2.70 8.39
C PHE A 66 8.42 -1.17 8.32
N ILE A 67 9.65 -0.69 8.13
CA ILE A 67 9.93 0.75 7.98
C ILE A 67 9.19 1.31 6.77
N ASP A 68 9.19 0.61 5.63
CA ASP A 68 8.43 1.02 4.44
C ASP A 68 6.93 1.23 4.75
N SER A 69 6.32 0.29 5.46
CA SER A 69 4.92 0.40 5.91
C SER A 69 4.70 1.44 7.00
N LEU A 70 5.70 1.69 7.85
CA LEU A 70 5.65 2.72 8.89
C LEU A 70 5.63 4.11 8.26
N LEU A 71 6.54 4.38 7.32
CA LEU A 71 6.62 5.68 6.64
C LEU A 71 5.35 5.99 5.83
N GLU A 72 4.79 4.97 5.17
CA GLU A 72 3.46 5.05 4.53
C GLU A 72 2.38 5.53 5.49
N ALA A 73 2.33 4.94 6.69
CA ALA A 73 1.33 5.28 7.69
C ALA A 73 1.63 6.60 8.44
N CYS A 74 2.88 7.08 8.39
CA CYS A 74 3.29 8.38 8.96
C CYS A 74 3.01 9.55 8.02
N GLN A 75 2.86 9.32 6.71
CA GLN A 75 2.64 10.38 5.73
C GLN A 75 1.48 11.34 6.05
N PRO A 76 0.29 10.90 6.52
CA PRO A 76 -0.79 11.81 6.90
C PRO A 76 -0.64 12.42 8.30
N LEU A 77 0.41 12.07 9.06
CA LEU A 77 0.58 12.49 10.45
C LEU A 77 1.54 13.69 10.57
N SER A 78 1.43 14.41 11.68
CA SER A 78 2.39 15.46 12.03
C SER A 78 3.73 14.85 12.46
N LEU A 79 4.85 15.54 12.19
CA LEU A 79 6.19 15.14 12.65
C LEU A 79 6.27 15.01 14.18
N ALA A 80 5.47 15.78 14.92
CA ALA A 80 5.39 15.68 16.37
C ALA A 80 4.74 14.36 16.85
N ASP A 81 3.85 13.79 16.03
CA ASP A 81 3.17 12.54 16.34
C ASP A 81 3.96 11.31 15.86
N ALA A 82 4.74 11.49 14.79
CA ALA A 82 5.54 10.44 14.18
C ALA A 82 6.88 11.01 13.63
N PRO A 83 7.97 11.01 14.42
CA PRO A 83 9.25 11.58 14.01
C PRO A 83 10.01 10.72 12.98
N TYR A 84 9.49 9.55 12.61
CA TYR A 84 10.20 8.51 11.85
C TYR A 84 10.64 8.92 10.45
N LEU A 85 9.93 9.83 9.79
CA LEU A 85 10.31 10.33 8.44
C LEU A 85 11.69 11.02 8.46
N GLY A 86 11.94 11.88 9.44
CA GLY A 86 13.23 12.56 9.59
C GLY A 86 14.35 11.61 10.02
N LEU A 87 14.02 10.67 10.92
CA LEU A 87 14.97 9.69 11.45
C LEU A 87 15.46 8.70 10.38
N VAL A 88 14.56 8.23 9.51
CA VAL A 88 14.95 7.43 8.34
C VAL A 88 15.88 8.20 7.43
N GLY A 89 15.60 9.47 7.13
CA GLY A 89 16.46 10.26 6.26
C GLY A 89 17.90 10.36 6.77
N ARG A 90 18.06 10.52 8.09
CA ARG A 90 19.38 10.55 8.76
C ARG A 90 20.11 9.21 8.69
N ASP A 91 19.41 8.12 9.00
CA ASP A 91 20.02 6.81 9.25
C ASP A 91 19.92 5.84 8.05
N LEU A 92 19.41 6.30 6.90
CA LEU A 92 19.17 5.46 5.71
C LEU A 92 20.42 4.69 5.28
N GLY A 93 21.56 5.37 5.22
CA GLY A 93 22.83 4.76 4.81
C GLY A 93 23.21 3.58 5.70
N ASP A 94 23.14 3.78 7.02
CA ASP A 94 23.48 2.76 8.02
C ASP A 94 22.50 1.58 7.99
N ILE A 95 21.20 1.85 7.82
CA ILE A 95 20.17 0.81 7.70
C ILE A 95 20.44 -0.04 6.47
N VAL A 96 20.70 0.58 5.33
CA VAL A 96 20.95 -0.13 4.07
C VAL A 96 22.23 -0.96 4.14
N GLU A 97 23.29 -0.46 4.79
CA GLU A 97 24.52 -1.23 5.02
C GLU A 97 24.31 -2.45 5.93
N ARG A 98 23.44 -2.34 6.94
CA ARG A 98 23.08 -3.47 7.79
C ARG A 98 22.24 -4.50 7.04
N VAL A 99 21.26 -4.06 6.25
CA VAL A 99 20.36 -4.94 5.48
C VAL A 99 21.09 -5.60 4.30
N ILE A 100 22.01 -4.88 3.66
CA ILE A 100 22.83 -5.34 2.54
C ILE A 100 24.30 -5.24 2.97
N PRO A 101 24.78 -6.18 3.80
CA PRO A 101 26.19 -6.24 4.13
C PRO A 101 27.03 -6.49 2.87
N GLU A 102 28.30 -6.11 2.89
CA GLU A 102 29.27 -6.40 1.82
C GLU A 102 29.61 -7.90 1.69
N THR A 103 28.91 -8.77 2.43
CA THR A 103 29.06 -10.22 2.31
C THR A 103 28.30 -10.73 1.09
N ARG A 104 28.69 -11.91 0.60
CA ARG A 104 28.00 -12.60 -0.51
C ARG A 104 26.50 -12.78 -0.25
N GLU A 105 26.11 -12.95 1.01
CA GLU A 105 24.70 -13.13 1.40
C GLU A 105 23.87 -11.86 1.28
N GLY A 106 24.49 -10.67 1.40
CA GLY A 106 23.79 -9.39 1.25
C GLY A 106 23.09 -9.24 -0.11
N VAL A 107 23.60 -9.92 -1.13
CA VAL A 107 22.98 -9.99 -2.48
C VAL A 107 21.54 -10.52 -2.42
N LEU A 108 21.21 -11.38 -1.45
CA LEU A 108 19.85 -11.91 -1.26
C LEU A 108 18.82 -10.81 -0.95
N ASN A 109 19.24 -9.70 -0.36
CA ASN A 109 18.38 -8.55 -0.04
C ASN A 109 18.47 -7.42 -1.07
N LEU A 110 19.47 -7.45 -1.96
CA LEU A 110 19.80 -6.32 -2.85
C LEU A 110 18.63 -5.96 -3.77
N LYS A 111 18.08 -6.93 -4.50
CA LYS A 111 17.00 -6.68 -5.47
C LYS A 111 15.76 -6.12 -4.78
N SER A 112 15.33 -6.74 -3.70
CA SER A 112 14.15 -6.33 -2.92
C SER A 112 14.32 -4.93 -2.34
N THR A 113 15.48 -4.63 -1.75
CA THR A 113 15.76 -3.32 -1.16
C THR A 113 15.78 -2.23 -2.24
N LYS A 114 16.50 -2.46 -3.34
CA LYS A 114 16.62 -1.49 -4.43
C LYS A 114 15.27 -1.24 -5.12
N GLN A 115 14.69 -2.29 -5.69
CA GLN A 115 13.54 -2.17 -6.59
C GLN A 115 12.22 -1.95 -5.85
N LYS A 116 12.06 -2.52 -4.65
CA LYS A 116 10.78 -2.44 -3.94
C LYS A 116 10.72 -1.28 -2.96
N VAL A 117 11.80 -1.05 -2.19
CA VAL A 117 11.78 -0.08 -1.08
C VAL A 117 12.36 1.25 -1.53
N LEU A 118 13.63 1.29 -1.98
CA LEU A 118 14.30 2.55 -2.32
C LEU A 118 13.65 3.25 -3.52
N ASP A 119 13.35 2.52 -4.61
CA ASP A 119 12.64 3.09 -5.76
C ASP A 119 11.24 3.61 -5.37
N SER A 120 10.53 2.92 -4.47
CA SER A 120 9.24 3.35 -3.92
C SER A 120 9.36 4.63 -3.10
N TRP A 121 10.37 4.73 -2.22
CA TRP A 121 10.60 5.91 -1.39
C TRP A 121 10.98 7.12 -2.22
N ARG A 122 11.78 6.91 -3.28
CA ARG A 122 12.13 7.95 -4.25
C ARG A 122 10.92 8.44 -5.04
N LEU A 123 10.13 7.52 -5.59
CA LEU A 123 8.95 7.86 -6.41
C LEU A 123 7.89 8.60 -5.59
N ARG A 124 7.64 8.13 -4.36
CA ARG A 124 6.62 8.72 -3.46
C ARG A 124 7.15 9.88 -2.63
N ARG A 125 8.43 10.24 -2.79
CA ARG A 125 9.12 11.31 -2.03
C ARG A 125 8.97 11.17 -0.51
N LEU A 126 9.00 9.93 0.00
CA LEU A 126 8.97 9.67 1.44
C LEU A 126 10.27 10.10 2.13
N VAL A 127 11.37 10.02 1.39
CA VAL A 127 12.70 10.48 1.79
C VAL A 127 13.20 11.41 0.68
N ASP A 128 14.08 12.35 1.02
CA ASP A 128 14.72 13.21 0.03
C ASP A 128 15.34 12.34 -1.09
N PRO A 129 14.94 12.55 -2.36
CA PRO A 129 15.49 11.81 -3.49
C PRO A 129 17.02 11.81 -3.55
N GLN A 130 17.68 12.91 -3.14
CA GLN A 130 19.14 12.99 -3.15
C GLN A 130 19.78 11.96 -2.22
N ILE A 131 19.24 11.81 -1.00
CA ILE A 131 19.72 10.84 -0.02
C ILE A 131 19.54 9.42 -0.56
N VAL A 132 18.40 9.14 -1.21
CA VAL A 132 18.15 7.83 -1.82
C VAL A 132 19.10 7.56 -2.99
N ASP A 133 19.32 8.53 -3.86
CA ASP A 133 20.19 8.41 -5.03
C ASP A 133 21.66 8.21 -4.61
N ASP A 134 22.14 8.87 -3.55
CA ASP A 134 23.48 8.68 -3.00
C ASP A 134 23.67 7.24 -2.49
N VAL A 135 22.68 6.71 -1.76
CA VAL A 135 22.70 5.32 -1.28
C VAL A 135 22.65 4.32 -2.45
N LEU A 136 21.81 4.58 -3.46
CA LEU A 136 21.73 3.76 -4.66
C LEU A 136 23.06 3.75 -5.43
N LYS A 137 23.71 4.91 -5.56
CA LYS A 137 25.03 5.03 -6.21
C LYS A 137 26.09 4.25 -5.46
N LYS A 138 26.10 4.31 -4.12
CA LYS A 138 27.01 3.52 -3.28
C LYS A 138 26.80 2.01 -3.46
N LEU A 139 25.55 1.55 -3.53
CA LEU A 139 25.22 0.14 -3.78
C LEU A 139 25.65 -0.33 -5.18
N GLU A 140 25.48 0.51 -6.21
CA GLU A 140 25.91 0.18 -7.57
C GLU A 140 27.43 0.11 -7.71
N ALA A 141 28.16 1.01 -7.07
CA ALA A 141 29.62 0.96 -7.03
C ALA A 141 30.13 -0.34 -6.38
N ARG A 142 29.50 -0.77 -5.28
CA ARG A 142 29.77 -2.07 -4.64
C ARG A 142 29.49 -3.26 -5.55
N ARG A 143 28.45 -3.19 -6.38
CA ARG A 143 28.13 -4.28 -7.32
C ARG A 143 29.19 -4.46 -8.39
N GLN A 144 29.86 -3.38 -8.80
CA GLN A 144 30.94 -3.42 -9.79
C GLN A 144 32.26 -3.97 -9.22
N HIS A 145 32.46 -3.86 -7.90
CA HIS A 145 33.63 -4.38 -7.18
C HIS A 145 33.18 -5.46 -6.18
N PRO A 146 32.93 -6.70 -6.64
CA PRO A 146 32.52 -7.78 -5.75
C PRO A 146 33.58 -8.01 -4.66
N PRO A 147 33.15 -8.30 -3.42
CA PRO A 147 34.06 -8.65 -2.34
C PRO A 147 34.92 -9.86 -2.74
N SER A 148 36.22 -9.84 -2.40
CA SER A 148 37.14 -10.95 -2.67
C SER A 148 36.58 -12.28 -2.13
N ASP A 149 36.66 -13.36 -2.92
CA ASP A 149 36.25 -14.72 -2.54
C ASP A 149 37.04 -15.25 -1.34
N LYS A 150 36.68 -14.85 -0.13
CA LYS A 150 37.11 -15.55 1.08
C LYS A 150 36.31 -16.85 1.17
N LYS A 151 37.01 -17.98 1.36
CA LYS A 151 36.38 -19.30 1.54
C LYS A 151 35.35 -19.23 2.67
N ARG A 152 34.14 -19.76 2.41
CA ARG A 152 33.04 -19.85 3.38
C ARG A 152 33.53 -20.41 4.70
N SER A 153 33.27 -19.71 5.81
CA SER A 153 33.26 -20.39 7.11
C SER A 153 32.03 -21.29 7.17
N HIS A 154 32.14 -22.49 7.76
CA HIS A 154 30.99 -23.36 7.99
C HIS A 154 29.91 -22.69 8.87
N GLU A 155 30.29 -21.69 9.66
CA GLU A 155 29.39 -20.82 10.44
C GLU A 155 28.58 -19.83 9.59
N GLU A 156 28.96 -19.59 8.32
CA GLU A 156 28.20 -18.74 7.38
C GLU A 156 27.16 -19.53 6.57
N THR A 157 26.95 -20.81 6.87
CA THR A 157 25.94 -21.60 6.16
C THR A 157 24.61 -21.51 6.90
N PHE A 158 23.60 -20.88 6.29
CA PHE A 158 22.24 -20.81 6.86
C PHE A 158 21.74 -22.21 7.27
N SER A 159 21.12 -22.30 8.44
CA SER A 159 20.47 -23.53 8.88
C SER A 159 19.33 -23.88 7.92
N HIS A 160 19.03 -25.19 7.76
CA HIS A 160 17.91 -25.62 6.92
C HIS A 160 16.58 -24.98 7.35
N ALA A 161 16.36 -24.80 8.65
CA ALA A 161 15.19 -24.13 9.19
C ALA A 161 15.13 -22.65 8.78
N ASP A 162 16.26 -21.95 8.79
CA ASP A 162 16.34 -20.56 8.35
C ASP A 162 16.10 -20.41 6.84
N ILE A 163 16.61 -21.34 6.04
CA ILE A 163 16.37 -21.36 4.59
C ILE A 163 14.88 -21.53 4.32
N LEU A 164 14.23 -22.53 4.93
CA LEU A 164 12.80 -22.76 4.75
C LEU A 164 11.95 -21.57 5.21
N ARG A 165 12.28 -21.01 6.38
CA ARG A 165 11.61 -19.81 6.89
C ARG A 165 11.73 -18.66 5.91
N ARG A 166 12.92 -18.42 5.36
CA ARG A 166 13.16 -17.35 4.40
C ARG A 166 12.41 -17.58 3.08
N MET A 167 12.40 -18.82 2.57
CA MET A 167 11.61 -19.16 1.38
C MET A 167 10.13 -18.86 1.59
N GLU A 168 9.58 -19.20 2.74
CA GLU A 168 8.18 -18.94 3.06
C GLU A 168 7.91 -17.44 3.18
N GLU A 169 8.80 -16.70 3.83
CA GLU A 169 8.67 -15.24 3.91
C GLU A 169 8.77 -14.56 2.55
N ASP A 170 9.65 -15.03 1.66
CA ASP A 170 9.76 -14.48 0.30
C ASP A 170 8.53 -14.80 -0.55
N ARG A 171 7.93 -16.00 -0.40
CA ARG A 171 6.62 -16.32 -1.00
C ARG A 171 5.55 -15.35 -0.51
N GLU A 172 5.54 -15.09 0.79
CA GLU A 172 4.57 -14.24 1.46
C GLU A 172 4.75 -12.76 1.01
N ARG A 173 5.97 -12.29 0.76
CA ARG A 173 6.24 -10.97 0.13
C ARG A 173 5.75 -10.91 -1.31
N HIS A 174 6.01 -11.93 -2.11
CA HIS A 174 5.61 -11.95 -3.51
C HIS A 174 4.08 -11.99 -3.65
N LYS A 175 3.42 -12.75 -2.78
CA LYS A 175 1.96 -12.75 -2.64
C LYS A 175 1.43 -11.34 -2.40
N ARG A 176 1.97 -10.58 -1.42
CA ARG A 176 1.58 -9.18 -1.19
C ARG A 176 1.79 -8.28 -2.39
N LEU A 177 2.91 -8.43 -3.08
CA LEU A 177 3.20 -7.62 -4.26
C LEU A 177 2.10 -7.83 -5.32
N ARG A 178 1.68 -9.08 -5.53
CA ARG A 178 0.62 -9.44 -6.47
C ARG A 178 -0.76 -9.02 -5.99
N GLU A 179 -1.03 -9.04 -4.69
CA GLU A 179 -2.29 -8.53 -4.13
C GLU A 179 -2.43 -7.01 -4.33
N ARG A 180 -1.31 -6.26 -4.30
CA ARG A 180 -1.31 -4.80 -4.48
C ARG A 180 -1.32 -4.35 -5.94
N ILE A 181 -0.92 -5.18 -6.90
CA ILE A 181 -0.73 -4.75 -8.30
C ILE A 181 -2.03 -4.34 -8.99
N TRP A 182 -3.17 -4.87 -8.55
CA TRP A 182 -4.50 -4.59 -9.11
C TRP A 182 -5.23 -3.44 -8.40
N ILE A 183 -4.60 -2.80 -7.40
CA ILE A 183 -5.21 -1.68 -6.68
C ILE A 183 -4.98 -0.42 -7.52
N LEU A 184 -6.05 0.12 -8.07
CA LEU A 184 -6.01 1.40 -8.77
C LEU A 184 -5.91 2.57 -7.79
N PRO A 185 -5.16 3.64 -8.13
CA PRO A 185 -5.14 4.86 -7.33
C PRO A 185 -6.55 5.42 -7.20
N ILE A 186 -7.02 5.61 -5.96
CA ILE A 186 -8.30 6.27 -5.72
C ILE A 186 -8.08 7.77 -6.01
N PRO A 187 -8.75 8.36 -7.00
CA PRO A 187 -8.69 9.81 -7.17
C PRO A 187 -9.27 10.47 -5.93
N SER A 188 -8.70 11.60 -5.53
CA SER A 188 -9.19 12.37 -4.39
C SER A 188 -10.66 12.68 -4.61
N LEU A 189 -11.55 11.98 -3.89
CA LEU A 189 -12.94 12.39 -3.78
C LEU A 189 -12.92 13.75 -3.09
N SER A 190 -13.06 14.82 -3.87
CA SER A 190 -13.21 16.19 -3.39
C SER A 190 -14.29 16.14 -2.31
N ALA A 191 -13.87 16.35 -1.06
CA ALA A 191 -14.79 16.43 0.05
C ALA A 191 -15.66 17.66 -0.20
N ALA A 192 -16.86 17.42 -0.75
CA ALA A 192 -17.88 18.43 -0.90
C ALA A 192 -18.23 18.93 0.50
N SER A 193 -17.51 19.96 0.95
CA SER A 193 -17.81 20.64 2.20
C SER A 193 -19.23 21.20 2.08
N PRO A 194 -20.16 20.85 2.98
CA PRO A 194 -21.52 21.38 2.90
C PRO A 194 -21.44 22.88 3.17
N LYS A 195 -21.61 23.68 2.11
CA LYS A 195 -21.70 25.14 2.25
C LYS A 195 -22.96 25.44 3.05
N SER A 196 -22.78 26.02 4.24
CA SER A 196 -23.85 26.65 5.00
C SER A 196 -24.42 27.81 4.18
N HIS A 197 -25.63 27.64 3.66
CA HIS A 197 -26.40 28.75 3.10
C HIS A 197 -26.91 29.65 4.24
N PRO A 198 -26.86 31.00 4.11
CA PRO A 198 -27.46 31.88 5.09
C PRO A 198 -28.98 31.75 5.05
N SER A 199 -29.56 31.49 6.21
CA SER A 199 -31.00 31.33 6.44
C SER A 199 -31.75 32.65 6.21
N ARG A 200 -32.82 32.56 5.40
CA ARG A 200 -33.85 33.59 5.24
C ARG A 200 -35.00 33.25 6.21
N PRO A 201 -35.61 34.19 6.93
CA PRO A 201 -36.57 33.86 7.97
C PRO A 201 -37.96 33.60 7.36
N SER A 202 -38.57 32.47 7.71
CA SER A 202 -40.01 32.27 7.55
C SER A 202 -40.60 31.75 8.86
N THR A 203 -41.50 32.54 9.42
CA THR A 203 -42.46 32.22 10.47
C THR A 203 -43.28 30.96 10.13
N GLY A 204 -43.51 30.08 11.10
CA GLY A 204 -44.51 29.00 10.97
C GLY A 204 -44.35 27.86 11.96
N THR A 205 -45.31 27.78 12.88
CA THR A 205 -45.58 26.81 13.95
C THR A 205 -45.68 25.35 13.50
N GLY A 206 -45.26 24.39 14.35
CA GLY A 206 -45.90 23.06 14.42
C GLY A 206 -44.99 21.82 14.48
N THR A 207 -44.96 21.18 15.67
CA THR A 207 -44.95 19.72 15.95
C THR A 207 -43.87 18.80 15.37
N GLY A 208 -43.19 18.06 16.27
CA GLY A 208 -42.03 17.22 15.96
C GLY A 208 -42.29 15.83 15.41
N THR A 209 -41.20 15.15 15.01
CA THR A 209 -41.04 13.69 14.98
C THR A 209 -39.59 13.29 14.63
N MET A 210 -39.05 12.41 15.47
CA MET A 210 -38.00 11.37 15.32
C MET A 210 -36.91 11.47 14.22
N ALA A 211 -35.66 11.42 14.69
CA ALA A 211 -34.45 11.23 13.91
C ALA A 211 -34.36 9.81 13.32
N PHE A 212 -34.20 9.71 11.99
CA PHE A 212 -33.74 8.51 11.30
C PHE A 212 -32.31 8.74 10.80
N SER A 213 -31.38 7.91 11.29
CA SER A 213 -30.03 7.78 10.73
C SER A 213 -30.12 7.09 9.37
N PHE A 214 -29.76 7.79 8.30
CA PHE A 214 -29.50 7.18 7.00
C PHE A 214 -28.04 6.74 6.92
N GLN A 215 -27.85 5.43 6.79
CA GLN A 215 -26.59 4.80 6.40
C GLN A 215 -26.21 5.26 4.97
N SER A 216 -24.93 5.60 4.78
CA SER A 216 -24.34 5.88 3.48
C SER A 216 -24.44 4.66 2.54
N PRO A 217 -24.83 4.81 1.27
CA PRO A 217 -24.69 3.73 0.30
C PRO A 217 -23.25 3.64 -0.18
N ALA A 218 -22.72 2.42 -0.18
CA ALA A 218 -21.42 2.06 -0.73
C ALA A 218 -21.33 2.48 -2.21
N SER A 219 -20.25 3.18 -2.56
CA SER A 219 -19.81 3.30 -3.95
C SER A 219 -19.32 1.93 -4.40
N THR A 220 -20.14 1.24 -5.19
CA THR A 220 -19.80 -0.03 -5.82
C THR A 220 -18.98 0.25 -7.07
N SER A 221 -17.67 0.00 -7.01
CA SER A 221 -16.83 -0.13 -8.21
C SER A 221 -17.33 -1.32 -9.06
N PRO A 222 -17.41 -1.20 -10.39
CA PRO A 222 -18.09 -2.19 -11.22
C PRO A 222 -17.28 -3.49 -11.47
N ALA A 223 -16.03 -3.59 -11.01
CA ALA A 223 -15.13 -4.68 -11.39
C ALA A 223 -14.41 -5.39 -10.22
N THR A 224 -15.00 -5.48 -9.02
CA THR A 224 -14.44 -6.37 -7.98
C THR A 224 -15.06 -7.77 -8.13
N PRO A 225 -14.29 -8.87 -8.21
CA PRO A 225 -14.87 -10.21 -8.24
C PRO A 225 -15.43 -10.54 -6.85
N ALA A 226 -16.74 -10.38 -6.68
CA ALA A 226 -17.44 -10.75 -5.46
C ALA A 226 -17.40 -12.29 -5.29
N SER A 227 -16.76 -12.77 -4.22
CA SER A 227 -16.88 -14.17 -3.79
C SER A 227 -18.33 -14.51 -3.39
N PRO A 228 -18.80 -15.75 -3.63
CA PRO A 228 -20.21 -16.08 -3.57
C PRO A 228 -20.66 -16.25 -2.12
N SER A 229 -21.53 -15.36 -1.65
CA SER A 229 -22.25 -15.56 -0.39
C SER A 229 -23.49 -16.41 -0.63
N ALA A 230 -23.65 -17.46 0.18
CA ALA A 230 -24.59 -18.56 0.00
C ALA A 230 -26.07 -18.12 -0.13
N ARG A 231 -26.73 -18.51 -1.22
CA ARG A 231 -28.14 -18.18 -1.51
C ARG A 231 -29.08 -19.28 -0.99
N ARG A 232 -29.94 -18.91 -0.04
CA ARG A 232 -31.10 -19.69 0.41
C ARG A 232 -32.18 -19.65 -0.69
N LYS A 233 -32.75 -20.81 -1.01
CA LYS A 233 -33.74 -21.04 -2.08
C LYS A 233 -35.10 -20.40 -1.76
N THR A 234 -35.66 -19.61 -2.69
CA THR A 234 -37.09 -19.54 -3.01
C THR A 234 -37.29 -19.09 -4.46
N ALA A 235 -38.37 -19.61 -5.06
CA ALA A 235 -38.71 -19.64 -6.47
C ALA A 235 -39.24 -18.31 -7.05
N GLY A 236 -39.27 -18.21 -8.38
CA GLY A 236 -40.10 -17.24 -9.11
C GLY A 236 -39.33 -16.41 -10.14
N VAL A 237 -39.57 -16.71 -11.42
CA VAL A 237 -39.05 -16.03 -12.62
C VAL A 237 -39.63 -14.61 -12.75
N SER A 238 -38.77 -13.63 -13.05
CA SER A 238 -39.11 -12.42 -13.79
C SER A 238 -37.82 -11.75 -14.27
N GLU A 239 -37.69 -11.63 -15.59
CA GLU A 239 -36.62 -10.89 -16.29
C GLU A 239 -36.54 -9.47 -15.74
N ARG A 240 -35.42 -9.11 -15.09
CA ARG A 240 -35.11 -7.71 -14.76
C ARG A 240 -34.15 -7.18 -15.80
N ASN A 241 -34.71 -6.46 -16.78
CA ASN A 241 -33.96 -5.52 -17.60
C ASN A 241 -33.20 -4.57 -16.67
N MET A 242 -31.86 -4.50 -16.82
CA MET A 242 -31.11 -3.41 -16.23
C MET A 242 -31.53 -2.11 -16.93
N PRO A 243 -31.85 -1.04 -16.18
CA PRO A 243 -31.96 0.28 -16.79
C PRO A 243 -30.57 0.69 -17.33
N PRO A 244 -30.50 1.42 -18.46
CA PRO A 244 -29.23 1.92 -18.96
C PRO A 244 -28.57 2.84 -17.91
N PRO A 245 -27.23 2.90 -17.87
CA PRO A 245 -26.54 3.79 -16.96
C PRO A 245 -26.96 5.24 -17.22
N PRO A 246 -27.07 6.07 -16.17
CA PRO A 246 -27.40 7.48 -16.35
C PRO A 246 -26.32 8.14 -17.20
N VAL A 247 -26.74 8.82 -18.26
CA VAL A 247 -25.90 9.74 -19.03
C VAL A 247 -25.30 10.76 -18.04
N PRO A 248 -23.97 10.98 -18.03
CA PRO A 248 -23.38 11.96 -17.15
C PRO A 248 -23.96 13.33 -17.50
N ALA A 249 -24.58 13.97 -16.51
CA ALA A 249 -24.95 15.37 -16.63
C ALA A 249 -23.66 16.15 -16.92
N VAL A 250 -23.65 16.89 -18.03
CA VAL A 250 -22.62 17.88 -18.33
C VAL A 250 -22.65 18.92 -17.22
N SER A 251 -21.93 18.64 -16.14
CA SER A 251 -21.75 19.56 -15.03
C SER A 251 -20.74 20.56 -15.53
N ALA A 252 -21.23 21.75 -15.86
CA ALA A 252 -20.41 22.90 -16.15
C ALA A 252 -19.31 23.01 -15.08
N ALA A 253 -18.06 22.82 -15.51
CA ALA A 253 -16.89 22.95 -14.68
C ALA A 253 -16.95 24.33 -14.00
N LYS A 254 -17.05 24.35 -12.67
CA LYS A 254 -16.76 25.57 -11.92
C LYS A 254 -15.24 25.75 -11.94
N GLU A 255 -14.79 26.85 -12.52
CA GLU A 255 -13.43 27.35 -12.38
C GLU A 255 -13.04 27.37 -10.89
N GLY A 256 -12.02 26.60 -10.51
CA GLY A 256 -11.37 26.75 -9.21
C GLY A 256 -10.91 25.50 -8.46
N ASP A 257 -11.04 24.28 -9.01
CA ASP A 257 -10.61 23.06 -8.29
C ASP A 257 -9.55 22.28 -9.09
N GLY A 258 -8.30 22.72 -8.98
CA GLY A 258 -7.14 22.05 -9.54
C GLY A 258 -5.86 22.46 -8.83
N THR A 259 -4.84 21.61 -8.92
CA THR A 259 -3.54 21.92 -8.33
C THR A 259 -2.87 23.02 -9.17
N HIS A 260 -2.50 24.14 -8.55
CA HIS A 260 -1.82 25.23 -9.25
C HIS A 260 -0.36 24.84 -9.55
N VAL A 261 -0.07 24.55 -10.82
CA VAL A 261 1.30 24.43 -11.33
C VAL A 261 1.49 25.54 -12.36
N ASN A 262 2.43 26.46 -12.13
CA ASN A 262 2.70 27.62 -13.00
C ASN A 262 1.46 28.46 -13.36
N GLY A 263 0.53 28.65 -12.43
CA GLY A 263 -0.67 29.47 -12.64
C GLY A 263 -1.76 28.81 -13.48
N VAL A 264 -1.60 27.55 -13.90
CA VAL A 264 -2.61 26.77 -14.62
C VAL A 264 -3.30 25.83 -13.64
N VAL A 265 -4.64 25.86 -13.63
CA VAL A 265 -5.48 24.93 -12.85
C VAL A 265 -5.58 23.63 -13.64
N VAL A 266 -4.91 22.57 -13.17
CA VAL A 266 -5.03 21.22 -13.74
C VAL A 266 -6.09 20.46 -12.93
N PRO A 267 -7.22 20.03 -13.54
CA PRO A 267 -8.23 19.22 -12.86
C PRO A 267 -7.62 17.88 -12.42
N HIS A 268 -8.01 17.37 -11.25
CA HIS A 268 -7.67 16.00 -10.88
C HIS A 268 -8.42 15.00 -11.78
N PRO A 269 -7.73 13.98 -12.33
CA PRO A 269 -8.38 12.98 -13.18
C PRO A 269 -9.42 12.20 -12.38
N THR A 270 -10.54 11.88 -13.03
CA THR A 270 -11.61 11.08 -12.43
C THR A 270 -11.20 9.61 -12.31
N ALA A 271 -11.93 8.81 -11.51
CA ALA A 271 -11.63 7.38 -11.34
C ALA A 271 -11.69 6.61 -12.66
N LEU A 272 -12.65 6.98 -13.51
CA LEU A 272 -12.82 6.39 -14.83
C LEU A 272 -11.71 6.78 -15.80
N GLU A 273 -11.17 8.01 -15.71
CA GLU A 273 -10.02 8.43 -16.51
C GLU A 273 -8.76 7.68 -16.09
N VAL A 274 -8.52 7.52 -14.78
CA VAL A 274 -7.38 6.72 -14.27
C VAL A 274 -7.52 5.24 -14.67
N GLU A 275 -8.74 4.67 -14.60
CA GLU A 275 -9.03 3.32 -15.07
C GLU A 275 -8.76 3.16 -16.57
N PHE A 276 -9.28 4.09 -17.37
CA PHE A 276 -9.12 4.08 -18.82
C PHE A 276 -7.65 4.20 -19.23
N ASP A 277 -6.91 5.16 -18.67
CA ASP A 277 -5.49 5.37 -18.99
C ASP A 277 -4.67 4.12 -18.61
N ALA A 278 -4.94 3.52 -17.46
CA ALA A 278 -4.26 2.29 -17.04
C ALA A 278 -4.56 1.09 -17.95
N MET A 279 -5.81 0.93 -18.38
CA MET A 279 -6.18 -0.11 -19.35
C MET A 279 -5.54 0.16 -20.70
N TRP A 280 -5.56 1.41 -21.17
CA TRP A 280 -5.02 1.80 -22.46
C TRP A 280 -3.50 1.59 -22.55
N GLU A 281 -2.75 1.88 -21.47
CA GLU A 281 -1.32 1.62 -21.40
C GLU A 281 -0.95 0.14 -21.27
N ALA A 282 -1.86 -0.68 -20.72
CA ALA A 282 -1.64 -2.11 -20.48
C ALA A 282 -2.17 -3.02 -21.60
N GLU A 283 -2.97 -2.48 -22.53
CA GLU A 283 -3.60 -3.26 -23.60
C GLU A 283 -2.54 -3.88 -24.52
N GLY A 284 -2.61 -5.20 -24.68
CA GLY A 284 -1.82 -5.95 -25.67
C GLY A 284 -2.51 -6.00 -27.03
N GLU A 285 -1.79 -6.45 -28.05
CA GLU A 285 -2.45 -6.84 -29.30
C GLU A 285 -3.31 -8.09 -29.06
N LEU A 286 -4.47 -8.15 -29.72
CA LEU A 286 -5.37 -9.31 -29.73
C LEU A 286 -4.61 -10.59 -30.09
N ASP A 287 -4.56 -11.56 -29.17
CA ASP A 287 -3.81 -12.79 -29.35
C ASP A 287 -4.71 -14.03 -29.61
N GLU A 288 -4.07 -15.20 -29.72
CA GLU A 288 -4.78 -16.45 -29.99
C GLU A 288 -5.68 -16.88 -28.82
N ASP A 289 -5.28 -16.60 -27.58
CA ASP A 289 -6.05 -16.92 -26.39
C ASP A 289 -7.32 -16.06 -26.35
N ASP A 290 -7.21 -14.76 -26.68
CA ASP A 290 -8.35 -13.85 -26.79
C ASP A 290 -9.34 -14.31 -27.86
N LEU A 291 -8.86 -14.65 -29.06
CA LEU A 291 -9.69 -15.17 -30.14
C LEU A 291 -10.36 -16.49 -29.76
N GLY A 292 -9.67 -17.33 -28.97
CA GLY A 292 -10.22 -18.54 -28.38
C GLY A 292 -11.40 -18.25 -27.44
N ILE A 293 -11.24 -17.29 -26.53
CA ILE A 293 -12.30 -16.84 -25.61
C ILE A 293 -13.50 -16.31 -26.39
N MET A 294 -13.29 -15.47 -27.40
CA MET A 294 -14.36 -14.90 -28.22
C MET A 294 -15.16 -15.98 -28.96
N ARG A 295 -14.48 -16.98 -29.53
CA ARG A 295 -15.15 -18.11 -30.21
C ARG A 295 -15.99 -18.94 -29.23
N GLU A 296 -15.47 -19.22 -28.03
CA GLU A 296 -16.21 -19.98 -27.04
C GLU A 296 -17.42 -19.19 -26.50
N GLN A 297 -17.26 -17.89 -26.25
CA GLN A 297 -18.39 -17.03 -25.87
C GLN A 297 -19.47 -17.00 -26.96
N ALA A 298 -19.09 -16.90 -28.24
CA ALA A 298 -20.03 -16.97 -29.36
C ALA A 298 -20.74 -18.34 -29.44
N ARG A 299 -20.03 -19.44 -29.15
CA ARG A 299 -20.61 -20.79 -29.09
C ARG A 299 -21.64 -20.91 -27.97
N ILE A 300 -21.30 -20.43 -26.77
CA ILE A 300 -22.20 -20.41 -25.60
C ILE A 300 -23.46 -19.60 -25.90
N ALA A 301 -23.32 -18.41 -26.49
CA ALA A 301 -24.45 -17.56 -26.84
C ALA A 301 -25.40 -18.23 -27.85
N ARG A 302 -24.85 -18.92 -28.86
CA ARG A 302 -25.64 -19.70 -29.82
C ARG A 302 -26.42 -20.82 -29.13
N MET A 303 -25.76 -21.60 -28.28
CA MET A 303 -26.43 -22.67 -27.53
C MET A 303 -27.55 -22.14 -26.61
N GLN A 304 -27.37 -20.98 -26.00
CA GLN A 304 -28.41 -20.34 -25.18
C GLN A 304 -29.60 -19.84 -26.01
N SER A 305 -29.36 -19.44 -27.26
CA SER A 305 -30.43 -19.00 -28.18
C SER A 305 -31.27 -20.16 -28.73
N GLU A 306 -30.71 -21.37 -28.82
CA GLU A 306 -31.42 -22.57 -29.29
C GLU A 306 -32.27 -23.25 -28.21
N VAL A 307 -32.13 -22.83 -26.94
CA VAL A 307 -32.83 -23.40 -25.78
C VAL A 307 -34.05 -22.54 -25.35
N LYS A 308 -34.24 -21.35 -25.93
CA LYS A 308 -35.43 -20.49 -25.75
C LYS A 308 -36.44 -20.70 -26.87
#